data_AF-A0ABD3PJ06-F1
#
_entry.id   AF-A0ABD3PJ06-F1
#
_cell.length_a   1.000
_cell.length_b   1.000
_cell.length_c   1.000
_cell.angle_alpha   90.00
_cell.angle_beta   90.00
_cell.angle_gamma   90.00
#
_symmetry.space_group_name_H-M   'P 1'
#
loop_
_entity.id
_entity.type
_entity.pdbx_description
1 polymer ?
#
loop_
_entity_poly.entity_id
_entity_poly.type
_entity_poly.pdbx_seq_one_letter_code
_entity_poly.pdbx_strand_id
1 'polypeptide(L)'
;MAYVDFDEKKLFNGLLNRPTEISSREFLLEQDDKKLKFTTAARTQCEKHKIAERVFALAATFVATGCTPENLSTYNKLDNQIIEIITAAAKQSGRKNFGYMRSEDLTTAGQTLLLYKCLLSCKLRRQPPTHGCHRSAQRLEIDISEYDSLTFKQLRQLVYKARRDLWAIQKDCEERRIQWIDRLAEDRAKAAGDVGWADKLAKMKKKVEEFQVNRKLSAVIKAHIGNWTESNPGKLVLLIQEQRDISLRHGCMGSLST
;
A
#
# COMPACT_ATOMS: atom_id res chain seq x y z
N MET A 1 36.21 16.10 20.80
CA MET A 1 35.50 14.96 20.20
C MET A 1 36.16 14.64 18.88
N ALA A 2 36.63 13.41 18.70
CA ALA A 2 37.16 12.96 17.42
C ALA A 2 35.97 12.63 16.50
N TYR A 3 35.90 13.30 15.36
CA TYR A 3 34.92 12.99 14.32
C TYR A 3 35.47 11.83 13.50
N VAL A 4 34.69 10.75 13.39
CA VAL A 4 34.96 9.66 12.45
C VAL A 4 34.13 9.95 11.21
N ASP A 5 34.81 10.32 10.13
CA ASP A 5 34.21 10.57 8.82
C ASP A 5 34.06 9.23 8.10
N PHE A 6 32.83 8.72 8.02
CA PHE A 6 32.55 7.47 7.33
C PHE A 6 32.32 7.75 5.85
N ASP A 7 33.09 7.10 4.98
CA ASP A 7 32.81 7.09 3.54
C ASP A 7 31.52 6.30 3.28
N GLU A 8 30.39 7.01 3.26
CA GLU A 8 29.04 6.46 3.12
C GLU A 8 28.86 5.63 1.84
N LYS A 9 29.62 5.92 0.78
CA LYS A 9 29.57 5.14 -0.47
C LYS A 9 30.11 3.73 -0.27
N LYS A 10 31.21 3.60 0.50
CA LYS A 10 31.76 2.31 0.90
C LYS A 10 30.90 1.62 1.96
N LEU A 11 30.34 2.38 2.89
CA LEU A 11 29.57 1.83 4.01
C LEU A 11 28.22 1.24 3.57
N PHE A 12 27.57 1.83 2.56
CA PHE A 12 26.24 1.43 2.08
C PHE A 12 26.23 0.85 0.66
N ASN A 13 27.39 0.50 0.09
CA ASN A 13 27.53 -0.05 -1.27
C ASN A 13 26.71 0.70 -2.34
N GLY A 14 26.67 2.04 -2.26
CA GLY A 14 25.93 2.88 -3.21
C GLY A 14 24.39 2.85 -3.12
N LEU A 15 23.80 2.11 -2.17
CA LEU A 15 22.34 2.12 -1.92
C LEU A 15 21.97 3.26 -0.97
N LEU A 16 21.95 4.48 -1.50
CA LEU A 16 21.40 5.64 -0.81
C LEU A 16 19.88 5.49 -0.70
N ASN A 17 19.39 5.20 0.52
CA ASN A 17 17.96 5.13 0.85
C ASN A 17 17.33 6.54 0.83
N ARG A 18 17.09 7.07 -0.37
CA ARG A 18 16.18 8.21 -0.53
C ARG A 18 14.74 7.69 -0.41
N PRO A 19 13.85 8.33 0.38
CA PRO A 19 12.44 8.02 0.33
C PRO A 19 11.93 8.28 -1.10
N THR A 20 11.54 7.23 -1.83
CA THR A 20 10.97 7.38 -3.18
C THR A 20 9.71 8.25 -3.12
N GLU A 21 9.50 9.16 -4.08
CA GLU A 21 8.29 9.99 -4.12
C GLU A 21 7.02 9.11 -4.15
N ILE A 22 5.96 9.56 -3.47
CA ILE A 22 4.76 8.73 -3.20
C ILE A 22 4.07 8.28 -4.51
N SER A 23 4.10 9.10 -5.57
CA SER A 23 3.55 8.81 -6.90
C SER A 23 4.25 7.65 -7.61
N SER A 24 5.58 7.55 -7.48
CA SER A 24 6.38 6.44 -8.03
C SER A 24 6.10 5.08 -7.37
N ARG A 25 5.26 5.04 -6.33
CA ARG A 25 4.91 3.82 -5.57
C ARG A 25 3.58 3.19 -5.98
N GLU A 26 2.84 3.80 -6.90
CA GLU A 26 1.51 3.32 -7.28
C GLU A 26 1.59 2.11 -8.24
N PHE A 27 2.53 2.12 -9.19
CA PHE A 27 2.74 1.04 -10.16
C PHE A 27 4.24 0.86 -10.43
N LEU A 28 4.86 -0.17 -9.84
CA LEU A 28 6.23 -0.55 -10.16
C LEU A 28 6.19 -1.59 -11.28
N LEU A 29 6.92 -1.34 -12.38
CA LEU A 29 7.09 -2.26 -13.52
C LEU A 29 7.72 -3.61 -13.14
N GLU A 30 8.10 -3.82 -11.88
CA GLU A 30 8.63 -5.10 -11.38
C GLU A 30 7.53 -6.02 -10.81
N GLN A 31 6.30 -5.53 -10.62
CA GLN A 31 5.20 -6.27 -9.99
C GLN A 31 4.35 -7.00 -11.04
N ASP A 32 4.75 -8.23 -11.37
CA ASP A 32 4.12 -9.04 -12.44
C ASP A 32 2.62 -9.31 -12.19
N ASP A 33 2.22 -9.48 -10.93
CA ASP A 33 0.81 -9.66 -10.53
C ASP A 33 -0.04 -8.43 -10.84
N LYS A 34 0.49 -7.23 -10.57
CA LYS A 34 -0.19 -5.97 -10.89
C LYS A 34 -0.23 -5.69 -12.38
N LYS A 35 0.81 -6.07 -13.15
CA LYS A 35 0.79 -5.99 -14.61
C LYS A 35 -0.34 -6.83 -15.17
N LEU A 36 -0.43 -8.10 -14.76
CA LEU A 36 -1.48 -8.99 -15.22
C LEU A 36 -2.85 -8.39 -14.89
N LYS A 37 -3.07 -8.01 -13.62
CA LYS A 37 -4.32 -7.40 -13.18
C LYS A 37 -4.67 -6.11 -13.95
N PHE A 38 -3.70 -5.25 -14.21
CA PHE A 38 -3.87 -4.05 -15.03
C PHE A 38 -4.28 -4.40 -16.45
N THR A 39 -3.52 -5.26 -17.13
CA THR A 39 -3.77 -5.65 -18.52
C THR A 39 -5.12 -6.35 -18.68
N THR A 40 -5.49 -7.26 -17.78
CA THR A 40 -6.81 -7.91 -17.77
C THR A 40 -7.93 -6.88 -17.59
N ALA A 41 -7.81 -5.98 -16.61
CA ALA A 41 -8.83 -4.96 -16.35
C ALA A 41 -8.99 -3.99 -17.53
N ALA A 42 -7.88 -3.50 -18.07
CA ALA A 42 -7.87 -2.60 -19.23
C ALA A 42 -8.47 -3.30 -20.47
N ARG A 43 -8.03 -4.53 -20.77
CA ARG A 43 -8.53 -5.32 -21.91
C ARG A 43 -10.04 -5.56 -21.81
N THR A 44 -10.52 -5.99 -20.64
CA THR A 44 -11.95 -6.24 -20.40
C THR A 44 -12.79 -4.98 -20.65
N GLN A 45 -12.32 -3.81 -20.22
CA GLN A 45 -13.03 -2.55 -20.46
C GLN A 45 -12.95 -2.11 -21.92
N CYS A 46 -11.80 -2.27 -22.58
CA CYS A 46 -11.65 -1.97 -23.99
C CYS A 46 -12.57 -2.85 -24.87
N GLU A 47 -12.71 -4.13 -24.53
CA GLU A 47 -13.64 -5.06 -25.18
C GLU A 47 -15.10 -4.65 -24.93
N LYS A 48 -15.47 -4.38 -23.67
CA LYS A 48 -16.83 -3.94 -23.30
C LYS A 48 -17.25 -2.68 -24.05
N HIS A 49 -16.33 -1.72 -24.21
CA HIS A 49 -16.58 -0.46 -24.91
C HIS A 49 -16.28 -0.49 -26.41
N LYS A 50 -15.91 -1.67 -26.95
CA LYS A 50 -15.59 -1.90 -28.37
C LYS A 50 -14.62 -0.86 -28.93
N ILE A 51 -13.60 -0.53 -28.15
CA ILE A 51 -12.68 0.56 -28.46
C ILE A 51 -11.98 0.32 -29.80
N ALA A 52 -11.52 -0.92 -30.07
CA ALA A 52 -10.85 -1.26 -31.32
C ALA A 52 -11.74 -1.00 -32.55
N GLU A 53 -12.98 -1.50 -32.55
CA GLU A 53 -13.94 -1.30 -33.65
C GLU A 53 -14.18 0.20 -33.92
N ARG A 54 -14.34 0.99 -32.86
CA ARG A 54 -14.58 2.44 -32.96
C ARG A 54 -13.36 3.21 -33.46
N VAL A 55 -12.16 2.79 -33.07
CA VAL A 55 -10.90 3.35 -33.59
C VAL A 55 -10.78 3.08 -35.09
N PHE A 56 -11.03 1.83 -35.52
CA PHE A 56 -10.97 1.48 -36.95
C PHE A 56 -12.03 2.20 -37.77
N ALA A 57 -13.26 2.30 -37.25
CA ALA A 57 -14.32 3.07 -37.90
C ALA A 57 -13.94 4.55 -38.05
N LEU A 58 -13.40 5.17 -37.00
CA LEU A 58 -12.94 6.55 -37.04
C LEU A 58 -11.75 6.74 -38.00
N ALA A 59 -10.82 5.79 -38.03
CA ALA A 59 -9.71 5.83 -39.00
C ALA A 59 -10.24 5.79 -40.45
N ALA A 60 -11.23 4.95 -40.73
CA ALA A 60 -11.86 4.89 -42.05
C ALA A 60 -12.57 6.21 -42.40
N THR A 61 -13.25 6.87 -41.45
CA THR A 61 -13.87 8.17 -41.71
C THR A 61 -12.82 9.27 -41.94
N PHE A 62 -11.70 9.25 -41.21
CA PHE A 62 -10.59 10.18 -41.48
C PHE A 62 -9.99 9.98 -42.89
N VAL A 63 -9.90 8.74 -43.38
CA VAL A 63 -9.44 8.47 -44.75
C VAL A 63 -10.44 8.98 -45.79
N ALA A 64 -11.75 8.83 -45.53
CA ALA A 64 -12.79 9.20 -46.48
C ALA A 64 -13.06 10.71 -46.54
N THR A 65 -13.17 11.38 -45.39
CA THR A 65 -13.61 12.78 -45.30
C THR A 65 -12.55 13.73 -44.74
N GLY A 66 -11.41 13.21 -44.29
CA GLY A 66 -10.32 14.03 -43.77
C GLY A 66 -10.59 14.61 -42.38
N CYS A 67 -9.86 15.67 -42.05
CA CYS A 67 -9.95 16.35 -40.76
C CYS A 67 -11.15 17.32 -40.74
N THR A 68 -12.32 16.79 -40.39
CA THR A 68 -13.52 17.59 -40.15
C THR A 68 -13.68 17.90 -38.64
N PRO A 69 -14.39 18.98 -38.26
CA PRO A 69 -14.66 19.28 -36.85
C PRO A 69 -15.39 18.14 -36.12
N GLU A 70 -16.25 17.42 -36.83
CA GLU A 70 -17.00 16.29 -36.30
C GLU A 70 -16.10 15.07 -36.04
N ASN A 71 -15.21 14.74 -36.98
CA ASN A 71 -14.21 13.68 -36.80
C ASN A 71 -13.27 14.02 -35.65
N LEU A 72 -12.85 15.28 -35.52
CA LEU A 72 -11.97 15.74 -34.45
C LEU A 72 -12.66 15.68 -33.07
N SER A 73 -13.95 16.05 -32.99
CA SER A 73 -14.75 15.88 -31.78
C SER A 73 -14.90 14.41 -31.38
N THR A 74 -15.13 13.54 -32.36
CA THR A 74 -15.24 12.09 -32.16
C THR A 74 -13.93 11.46 -31.71
N TYR A 75 -12.81 11.91 -32.29
CA TYR A 75 -11.47 11.55 -31.86
C TYR A 75 -11.22 11.92 -30.40
N ASN A 76 -11.43 13.19 -30.04
CA ASN A 76 -11.19 13.66 -28.67
C ASN A 76 -12.04 12.93 -27.63
N LYS A 77 -13.30 12.62 -27.96
CA LYS A 77 -14.17 11.82 -27.07
C LYS A 77 -13.64 10.40 -26.88
N LEU A 78 -13.17 9.78 -27.96
CA LEU A 78 -12.65 8.43 -27.93
C LEU A 78 -11.30 8.35 -27.20
N ASP A 79 -10.43 9.32 -27.41
CA ASP A 79 -9.13 9.44 -26.72
C ASP A 79 -9.32 9.65 -25.21
N ASN A 80 -10.18 10.58 -24.80
CA ASN A 80 -10.53 10.79 -23.40
C ASN A 80 -11.05 9.50 -22.75
N GLN A 81 -11.91 8.75 -23.46
CA GLN A 81 -12.45 7.49 -22.95
C GLN A 81 -11.34 6.43 -22.77
N ILE A 82 -10.37 6.36 -23.69
CA ILE A 82 -9.20 5.47 -23.57
C ILE A 82 -8.38 5.86 -22.34
N ILE A 83 -8.09 7.15 -22.17
CA ILE A 83 -7.35 7.68 -21.02
C ILE A 83 -8.08 7.34 -19.72
N GLU A 84 -9.41 7.49 -19.66
CA GLU A 84 -10.22 7.14 -18.50
C GLU A 84 -10.16 5.64 -18.18
N ILE A 85 -10.29 4.78 -19.20
CA ILE A 85 -10.18 3.32 -19.02
C ILE A 85 -8.80 2.94 -18.47
N ILE A 86 -7.74 3.47 -19.06
CA ILE A 86 -6.36 3.21 -18.63
C ILE A 86 -6.16 3.71 -17.20
N THR A 87 -6.61 4.93 -16.90
CA THR A 87 -6.48 5.54 -15.58
C THR A 87 -7.26 4.75 -14.52
N ALA A 88 -8.47 4.29 -14.84
CA ALA A 88 -9.28 3.47 -13.94
C ALA A 88 -8.64 2.10 -13.69
N ALA A 89 -8.14 1.43 -14.73
CA ALA A 89 -7.42 0.17 -14.61
C ALA A 89 -6.11 0.34 -13.80
N ALA A 90 -5.38 1.44 -14.02
CA ALA A 90 -4.19 1.80 -13.25
C ALA A 90 -4.52 2.04 -11.77
N LYS A 91 -5.59 2.77 -11.46
CA LYS A 91 -6.05 2.96 -10.08
C LYS A 91 -6.51 1.65 -9.44
N GLN A 92 -7.18 0.77 -10.18
CA GLN A 92 -7.65 -0.52 -9.67
C GLN A 92 -6.49 -1.49 -9.38
N SER A 93 -5.46 -1.50 -10.22
CA SER A 93 -4.28 -2.37 -10.08
C SER A 93 -3.24 -1.80 -9.13
N GLY A 94 -3.02 -0.49 -9.17
CA GLY A 94 -2.07 0.27 -8.36
C GLY A 94 -2.57 0.57 -6.95
N ARG A 95 -3.86 0.38 -6.67
CA ARG A 95 -4.42 0.44 -5.31
C ARG A 95 -3.49 -0.34 -4.39
N LYS A 96 -2.85 0.40 -3.48
CA LYS A 96 -1.96 -0.19 -2.49
C LYS A 96 -2.78 -1.26 -1.81
N ASN A 97 -2.24 -2.46 -1.84
CA ASN A 97 -2.69 -3.63 -1.14
C ASN A 97 -2.58 -3.35 0.38
N PHE A 98 -3.42 -2.43 0.87
CA PHE A 98 -3.41 -1.88 2.21
C PHE A 98 -4.00 -2.97 3.11
N GLY A 99 -3.10 -3.77 3.68
CA GLY A 99 -3.47 -5.03 4.33
C GLY A 99 -2.51 -6.17 4.01
N TYR A 100 -1.81 -6.16 2.87
CA TYR A 100 -0.81 -7.18 2.54
C TYR A 100 0.48 -7.07 3.37
N MET A 101 0.55 -6.09 4.27
CA MET A 101 1.58 -6.05 5.31
C MET A 101 1.10 -6.65 6.63
N ARG A 102 -0.14 -7.12 6.69
CA ARG A 102 -0.78 -7.73 7.86
C ARG A 102 -1.13 -9.16 7.48
N SER A 103 -0.74 -10.13 8.30
CA SER A 103 -1.23 -11.50 8.14
C SER A 103 -2.77 -11.51 8.14
N GLU A 104 -3.35 -12.54 7.54
CA GLU A 104 -4.81 -12.73 7.55
C GLU A 104 -5.36 -12.66 8.98
N ASP A 105 -4.73 -13.37 9.92
CA ASP A 105 -5.02 -13.33 11.35
C ASP A 105 -5.09 -11.90 11.92
N LEU A 106 -4.09 -11.06 11.58
CA LEU A 106 -4.01 -9.69 12.08
C LEU A 106 -5.14 -8.82 11.49
N THR A 107 -5.52 -9.09 10.24
CA THR A 107 -6.63 -8.41 9.58
C THR A 107 -7.96 -8.82 10.19
N THR A 108 -8.19 -10.12 10.38
CA THR A 108 -9.40 -10.69 10.99
C THR A 108 -9.58 -10.21 12.43
N ALA A 109 -8.52 -10.26 13.25
CA ALA A 109 -8.56 -9.76 14.63
C ALA A 109 -8.85 -8.25 14.70
N GLY A 110 -8.26 -7.47 13.79
CA GLY A 110 -8.52 -6.03 13.69
C GLY A 110 -9.97 -5.72 13.31
N GLN A 111 -10.51 -6.43 12.33
CA GLN A 111 -11.91 -6.30 11.92
C GLN A 111 -12.88 -6.73 13.02
N THR A 112 -12.56 -7.81 13.74
CA THR A 112 -13.35 -8.32 14.88
C THR A 112 -13.43 -7.29 16.01
N LEU A 113 -12.30 -6.67 16.37
CA LEU A 113 -12.29 -5.59 17.36
C LEU A 113 -13.14 -4.39 16.91
N LEU A 114 -13.07 -4.01 15.63
CA LEU A 114 -13.88 -2.92 15.09
C LEU A 114 -15.37 -3.25 15.15
N LEU A 115 -15.78 -4.47 14.77
CA LEU A 115 -17.16 -4.93 14.85
C LEU A 115 -17.69 -4.79 16.28
N TYR A 116 -17.01 -5.34 17.29
CA TYR A 116 -17.49 -5.25 18.67
C TYR A 116 -17.53 -3.81 19.21
N LYS A 117 -16.62 -2.93 18.78
CA LYS A 117 -16.70 -1.50 19.11
C LYS A 117 -17.93 -0.83 18.49
N CYS A 118 -18.24 -1.15 17.23
CA CYS A 118 -19.43 -0.65 16.56
C CYS A 118 -20.70 -1.15 17.26
N LEU A 119 -20.79 -2.45 17.56
CA LEU A 119 -21.91 -3.04 18.30
C LEU A 119 -22.10 -2.40 19.68
N LEU A 120 -21.01 -2.16 20.41
CA LEU A 120 -21.03 -1.45 21.69
C LEU A 120 -21.53 -0.01 21.54
N SER A 121 -21.10 0.70 20.48
CA SER A 121 -21.54 2.06 20.18
C SER A 121 -23.03 2.13 19.85
N CYS A 122 -23.53 1.20 19.03
CA CYS A 122 -24.95 1.04 18.75
C CYS A 122 -25.75 0.83 20.05
N LYS A 123 -25.26 -0.05 20.96
CA LYS A 123 -25.96 -0.36 22.22
C LYS A 123 -26.00 0.86 23.14
N LEU A 124 -24.90 1.60 23.22
CA LEU A 124 -24.82 2.85 24.00
C LEU A 124 -25.83 3.89 23.50
N ARG A 125 -26.02 3.97 22.18
CA ARG A 125 -26.98 4.88 21.54
C ARG A 125 -28.41 4.34 21.52
N ARG A 126 -28.64 3.12 22.04
CA ARG A 126 -29.91 2.39 21.97
C ARG A 126 -30.42 2.25 20.54
N GLN A 127 -29.50 2.05 19.60
CA GLN A 127 -29.80 1.82 18.19
C GLN A 127 -29.51 0.36 17.83
N PRO A 128 -30.26 -0.22 16.88
CA PRO A 128 -29.94 -1.52 16.34
C PRO A 128 -28.59 -1.50 15.59
N PRO A 129 -27.95 -2.66 15.39
CA PRO A 129 -26.74 -2.75 14.58
C PRO A 129 -26.99 -2.21 13.17
N THR A 130 -26.05 -1.43 12.66
CA THR A 130 -26.16 -0.89 11.29
C THR A 130 -25.97 -2.00 10.25
N HIS A 131 -26.43 -1.80 9.02
CA HIS A 131 -26.15 -2.73 7.91
C HIS A 131 -24.65 -3.04 7.73
N GLY A 132 -23.77 -2.08 8.03
CA GLY A 132 -22.32 -2.29 8.02
C GLY A 132 -21.84 -3.27 9.09
N CYS A 133 -22.49 -3.31 10.25
CA CYS A 133 -22.23 -4.31 11.29
C CYS A 133 -22.65 -5.70 10.83
N HIS A 134 -23.84 -5.85 10.23
CA HIS A 134 -24.30 -7.13 9.69
C HIS A 134 -23.37 -7.68 8.60
N ARG A 135 -22.96 -6.83 7.65
CA ARG A 135 -22.01 -7.23 6.60
C ARG A 135 -20.66 -7.64 7.18
N SER A 136 -20.18 -6.93 8.20
CA SER A 136 -18.92 -7.24 8.87
C SER A 136 -19.00 -8.53 9.67
N ALA A 137 -20.12 -8.78 10.35
CA ALA A 137 -20.39 -10.00 11.10
C ALA A 137 -20.46 -11.22 10.18
N GLN A 138 -21.20 -11.13 9.07
CA GLN A 138 -21.26 -12.17 8.05
C GLN A 138 -19.87 -12.52 7.50
N ARG A 139 -19.06 -11.51 7.17
CA ARG A 139 -17.69 -11.73 6.67
C ARG A 139 -16.77 -12.39 7.69
N LEU A 140 -16.99 -12.16 8.97
CA LEU A 140 -16.20 -12.71 10.07
C LEU A 140 -16.79 -13.99 10.65
N GLU A 141 -17.92 -14.47 10.10
CA GLU A 141 -18.67 -15.63 10.60
C GLU A 141 -19.04 -15.50 12.09
N ILE A 142 -19.29 -14.27 12.54
CA ILE A 142 -19.73 -13.98 13.90
C ILE A 142 -21.24 -13.88 13.91
N ASP A 143 -21.90 -14.73 14.69
CA ASP A 143 -23.33 -14.59 14.92
C ASP A 143 -23.61 -13.36 15.79
N ILE A 144 -24.51 -12.51 15.30
CA ILE A 144 -24.98 -11.30 15.95
C ILE A 144 -26.49 -11.35 16.21
N SER A 145 -27.14 -12.50 15.97
CA SER A 145 -28.55 -12.73 16.29
C SER A 145 -28.84 -12.46 17.77
N GLU A 146 -27.90 -12.81 18.64
CA GLU A 146 -27.97 -12.59 20.09
C GLU A 146 -27.58 -11.17 20.53
N TYR A 147 -27.40 -10.22 19.60
CA TYR A 147 -27.01 -8.85 19.95
C TYR A 147 -27.97 -8.17 20.94
N ASP A 148 -29.27 -8.43 20.78
CA ASP A 148 -30.29 -7.80 21.61
C ASP A 148 -30.25 -8.33 23.05
N SER A 149 -29.93 -9.61 23.24
CA SER A 149 -29.79 -10.23 24.57
C SER A 149 -28.48 -9.84 25.29
N LEU A 150 -27.45 -9.42 24.54
CA LEU A 150 -26.19 -8.99 25.13
C LEU A 150 -26.34 -7.70 25.93
N THR A 151 -25.90 -7.76 27.19
CA THR A 151 -25.76 -6.59 28.05
C THR A 151 -24.55 -5.75 27.67
N PHE A 152 -24.57 -4.48 28.08
CA PHE A 152 -23.46 -3.56 27.89
C PHE A 152 -22.14 -4.07 28.50
N LYS A 153 -22.22 -4.76 29.65
CA LYS A 153 -21.05 -5.35 30.33
C LYS A 153 -20.44 -6.48 29.50
N GLN A 154 -21.27 -7.35 28.93
CA GLN A 154 -20.82 -8.44 28.06
C GLN A 154 -20.20 -7.90 26.76
N LEU A 155 -20.80 -6.90 26.12
CA LEU A 155 -20.21 -6.26 24.93
C LEU A 155 -18.86 -5.60 25.25
N ARG A 156 -18.71 -4.95 26.40
CA ARG A 156 -17.40 -4.43 26.84
C ARG A 156 -16.38 -5.56 27.02
N GLN A 157 -16.77 -6.68 27.63
CA GLN A 157 -15.88 -7.85 27.79
C GLN A 157 -15.43 -8.41 26.43
N LEU A 158 -16.32 -8.49 25.44
CA LEU A 158 -15.98 -8.91 24.07
C LEU A 158 -14.98 -7.95 23.42
N VAL A 159 -15.13 -6.63 23.60
CA VAL A 159 -14.15 -5.64 23.13
C VAL A 159 -12.79 -5.83 23.81
N TYR A 160 -12.75 -6.07 25.12
CA TYR A 160 -11.50 -6.32 25.84
C TYR A 160 -10.82 -7.60 25.38
N LYS A 161 -11.59 -8.68 25.18
CA LYS A 161 -11.10 -9.95 24.64
C LYS A 161 -10.50 -9.74 23.25
N ALA A 162 -11.25 -9.20 22.31
CA ALA A 162 -10.78 -8.93 20.95
C ALA A 162 -9.56 -8.00 20.91
N ARG A 163 -9.45 -7.05 21.85
CA ARG A 163 -8.26 -6.20 21.99
C ARG A 163 -7.04 -6.99 22.46
N ARG A 164 -7.18 -7.88 23.44
CA ARG A 164 -6.09 -8.75 23.90
C ARG A 164 -5.65 -9.70 22.80
N ASP A 165 -6.60 -10.30 22.08
CA ASP A 165 -6.32 -11.22 20.98
C ASP A 165 -5.57 -10.50 19.85
N LEU A 166 -6.04 -9.30 19.47
CA LEU A 166 -5.34 -8.45 18.51
C LEU A 166 -3.92 -8.11 19.00
N TRP A 167 -3.76 -7.78 20.28
CA TRP A 167 -2.45 -7.42 20.83
C TRP A 167 -1.49 -8.61 20.88
N ALA A 168 -1.97 -9.80 21.20
CA ALA A 168 -1.18 -11.03 21.15
C ALA A 168 -0.69 -11.31 19.71
N ILE A 169 -1.59 -11.23 18.73
CA ILE A 169 -1.24 -11.39 17.32
C ILE A 169 -0.27 -10.29 16.85
N GLN A 170 -0.37 -9.07 17.40
CA GLN A 170 0.56 -7.98 17.12
C GLN A 170 1.97 -8.23 17.67
N LYS A 171 2.13 -8.99 18.76
CA LYS A 171 3.46 -9.37 19.27
C LYS A 171 4.16 -10.33 18.32
N ASP A 172 3.42 -11.31 17.81
CA ASP A 172 3.94 -12.34 16.90
C ASP A 172 3.77 -11.95 15.42
N CYS A 173 3.42 -10.69 15.14
CA CYS A 173 2.99 -10.28 13.80
C CYS A 173 4.10 -10.37 12.76
N GLU A 174 5.37 -10.30 13.19
CA GLU A 174 6.52 -10.35 12.29
C GLU A 174 6.78 -11.78 11.80
N GLU A 175 6.74 -12.78 12.67
CA GLU A 175 6.87 -14.20 12.31
C GLU A 175 5.69 -14.68 11.48
N ARG A 176 4.46 -14.36 11.92
CA ARG A 176 3.23 -14.65 11.16
C ARG A 176 3.23 -13.97 9.79
N ARG A 177 3.88 -12.81 9.67
CA ARG A 177 4.04 -12.11 8.38
C ARG A 177 5.01 -12.83 7.46
N ILE A 178 6.15 -13.32 7.96
CA ILE A 178 7.11 -14.08 7.15
C ILE A 178 6.44 -15.35 6.61
N GLN A 179 5.78 -16.11 7.48
CA GLN A 179 5.06 -17.33 7.09
C GLN A 179 3.91 -17.07 6.09
N TRP A 180 3.22 -15.94 6.23
CA TRP A 180 2.15 -15.57 5.31
C TRP A 180 2.69 -15.14 3.93
N ILE A 181 3.81 -14.43 3.88
CA ILE A 181 4.49 -14.09 2.63
C ILE A 181 4.95 -15.37 1.91
N ASP A 182 5.42 -16.36 2.65
CA ASP A 182 5.84 -17.65 2.11
C ASP A 182 4.68 -18.37 1.43
N ARG A 183 3.55 -18.55 2.14
CA ARG A 183 2.35 -19.18 1.56
C ARG A 183 1.82 -18.41 0.35
N LEU A 184 1.76 -17.09 0.43
CA LEU A 184 1.28 -16.25 -0.67
C LEU A 184 2.18 -16.39 -1.92
N ALA A 185 3.49 -16.49 -1.73
CA ALA A 185 4.43 -16.67 -2.82
C ALA A 185 4.33 -18.08 -3.43
N GLU A 186 4.16 -19.12 -2.61
CA GLU A 186 3.89 -20.48 -3.07
C GLU A 186 2.60 -20.57 -3.87
N ASP A 187 1.51 -19.96 -3.39
CA ASP A 187 0.21 -19.95 -4.08
C ASP A 187 0.31 -19.19 -5.41
N ARG A 188 1.06 -18.08 -5.44
CA ARG A 188 1.33 -17.31 -6.67
C ARG A 188 2.19 -18.08 -7.65
N ALA A 189 3.20 -18.81 -7.18
CA ALA A 189 4.08 -19.63 -8.01
C ALA A 189 3.30 -20.79 -8.66
N LYS A 190 2.44 -21.46 -7.88
CA LYS A 190 1.54 -22.51 -8.38
C LYS A 190 0.54 -21.97 -9.40
N ALA A 191 -0.03 -20.80 -9.15
CA ALA A 191 -0.98 -20.17 -10.08
C ALA A 191 -0.35 -19.66 -11.38
N ALA A 192 0.93 -19.26 -11.35
CA ALA A 192 1.62 -18.67 -12.50
C ALA A 192 2.48 -19.66 -13.31
N GLY A 193 2.79 -20.86 -12.78
CA GLY A 193 3.71 -21.81 -13.40
C GLY A 193 5.13 -21.27 -13.57
N ASP A 194 5.53 -20.28 -12.76
CA ASP A 194 6.75 -19.49 -12.95
C ASP A 194 7.99 -20.25 -12.40
N VAL A 195 9.02 -20.46 -13.24
CA VAL A 195 10.19 -21.31 -12.93
C VAL A 195 11.19 -20.61 -11.98
N GLY A 196 11.09 -19.30 -11.79
CA GLY A 196 12.02 -18.48 -10.98
C GLY A 196 11.48 -17.98 -9.64
N TRP A 197 10.43 -18.59 -9.10
CA TRP A 197 9.70 -18.09 -7.93
C TRP A 197 10.51 -18.11 -6.62
N ALA A 198 11.40 -19.09 -6.43
CA ALA A 198 12.20 -19.26 -5.23
C ALA A 198 13.16 -18.07 -5.00
N ASP A 199 13.80 -17.57 -6.06
CA ASP A 199 14.71 -16.42 -5.98
C ASP A 199 13.97 -15.11 -5.73
N LYS A 200 12.79 -14.94 -6.33
CA LYS A 200 11.90 -13.80 -6.06
C LYS A 200 11.46 -13.81 -4.58
N LEU A 201 11.15 -14.98 -4.03
CA LEU A 201 10.77 -15.15 -2.62
C LEU A 201 11.94 -14.85 -1.67
N ALA A 202 13.15 -15.34 -1.95
CA ALA A 202 14.34 -15.07 -1.15
C ALA A 202 14.64 -13.55 -1.07
N LYS A 203 14.50 -12.82 -2.18
CA LYS A 203 14.63 -11.35 -2.20
C LYS A 203 13.55 -10.66 -1.36
N MET A 204 12.32 -11.15 -1.39
CA MET A 204 11.22 -10.59 -0.57
C MET A 204 11.44 -10.83 0.93
N LYS A 205 11.89 -12.03 1.32
CA LYS A 205 12.26 -12.35 2.71
C LYS A 205 13.34 -11.40 3.23
N LYS A 206 14.45 -11.31 2.49
CA LYS A 206 15.56 -10.43 2.83
C LYS A 206 15.12 -8.97 3.01
N LYS A 207 14.25 -8.47 2.14
CA LYS A 207 13.71 -7.10 2.25
C LYS A 207 12.86 -6.90 3.52
N VAL A 208 12.11 -7.92 3.96
CA VAL A 208 11.33 -7.85 5.21
C VAL A 208 12.24 -7.86 6.44
N GLU A 209 13.28 -8.69 6.43
CA GLU A 209 14.30 -8.73 7.48
C GLU A 209 15.04 -7.38 7.57
N GLU A 210 15.45 -6.81 6.45
CA GLU A 210 16.07 -5.47 6.37
C GLU A 210 15.13 -4.39 6.94
N PHE A 211 13.83 -4.43 6.63
CA PHE A 211 12.86 -3.51 7.22
C PHE A 211 12.69 -3.72 8.73
N GLN A 212 12.80 -4.95 9.23
CA GLN A 212 12.71 -5.26 10.66
C GLN A 212 13.89 -4.64 11.41
N VAL A 213 15.11 -4.83 10.91
CA VAL A 213 16.33 -4.24 11.46
C VAL A 213 16.22 -2.72 11.43
N ASN A 214 15.84 -2.14 10.30
CA ASN A 214 15.70 -0.69 10.15
C ASN A 214 14.64 -0.08 11.07
N ARG A 215 13.53 -0.80 11.35
CA ARG A 215 12.51 -0.34 12.29
C ARG A 215 13.04 -0.31 13.73
N LYS A 216 13.75 -1.37 14.14
CA LYS A 216 14.38 -1.46 15.47
C LYS A 216 15.42 -0.35 15.63
N LEU A 217 16.30 -0.17 14.64
CA LEU A 217 17.28 0.93 14.61
C LEU A 217 16.60 2.30 14.66
N SER A 218 15.54 2.52 13.88
CA SER A 218 14.79 3.78 13.89
C SER A 218 14.15 4.08 15.24
N ALA A 219 13.65 3.06 15.95
CA ALA A 219 13.07 3.23 17.29
C ALA A 219 14.14 3.61 18.33
N VAL A 220 15.32 2.97 18.27
CA VAL A 220 16.47 3.29 19.12
C VAL A 220 16.98 4.70 18.84
N ILE A 221 17.15 5.07 17.57
CA ILE A 221 17.60 6.41 17.16
C ILE A 221 16.60 7.48 17.60
N LYS A 222 15.29 7.27 17.41
CA LYS A 222 14.27 8.23 17.85
C LYS A 222 14.22 8.40 19.37
N ALA A 223 14.39 7.31 20.13
CA ALA A 223 14.47 7.39 21.60
C ALA A 223 15.72 8.16 22.04
N HIS A 224 16.85 7.96 21.35
CA HIS A 224 18.09 8.68 21.62
C HIS A 224 17.97 10.17 21.27
N ILE A 225 17.34 10.53 20.16
CA ILE A 225 17.06 11.92 19.78
C ILE A 225 16.11 12.59 20.77
N GLY A 226 15.05 11.89 21.22
CA GLY A 226 14.13 12.42 22.24
C GLY A 226 14.83 12.79 23.55
N ASN A 227 15.67 11.88 24.07
CA ASN A 227 16.48 12.13 25.26
C ASN A 227 17.51 13.26 25.04
N TRP A 228 18.07 13.37 23.84
CA TRP A 228 19.02 14.43 23.49
C TRP A 228 18.33 15.81 23.40
N THR A 229 17.11 15.87 22.87
CA THR A 229 16.31 17.10 22.76
C THR A 229 15.84 17.66 24.10
N GLU A 230 15.57 16.80 25.08
CA GLU A 230 15.30 17.22 26.46
C GLU A 230 16.55 17.80 27.15
N SER A 231 17.74 17.34 26.76
CA SER A 231 19.02 17.80 27.33
C SER A 231 19.68 18.98 26.60
N ASN A 232 19.25 19.36 25.39
CA ASN A 232 19.80 20.49 24.63
C ASN A 232 18.80 21.06 23.60
N PRO A 233 17.82 21.88 24.02
CA PRO A 233 16.71 22.33 23.17
C PRO A 233 17.10 23.28 22.02
N GLY A 234 18.30 23.89 22.05
CA GLY A 234 18.74 24.88 21.05
C GLY A 234 19.40 24.32 19.78
N LYS A 235 19.69 23.01 19.70
CA LYS A 235 20.48 22.43 18.59
C LYS A 235 19.67 21.75 17.48
N LEU A 236 18.36 21.61 17.63
CA LEU A 236 17.51 20.97 16.61
C LEU A 236 17.42 21.80 15.32
N VAL A 237 17.48 23.12 15.45
CA VAL A 237 17.38 24.07 14.31
C VAL A 237 18.63 23.95 13.43
N LEU A 238 19.81 23.79 14.01
CA LEU A 238 21.07 23.71 13.26
C LEU A 238 21.20 22.41 12.46
N LEU A 239 20.76 21.27 13.01
CA LEU A 239 20.82 19.98 12.31
C LEU A 239 19.84 19.89 11.13
N ILE A 240 18.67 20.52 11.23
CA ILE A 240 17.70 20.60 10.13
C ILE A 240 18.18 21.61 9.07
N GLN A 241 18.83 22.70 9.47
CA GLN A 241 19.40 23.70 8.56
C GLN A 241 20.59 23.13 7.76
N GLU A 242 21.49 22.41 8.44
CA GLU A 242 22.69 21.82 7.83
C GLU A 242 22.34 20.70 6.84
N GLN A 243 21.31 19.90 7.12
CA GLN A 243 20.76 18.94 6.15
C GLN A 243 20.09 19.61 4.94
N ARG A 244 19.53 20.82 5.10
CA ARG A 244 18.95 21.62 4.00
C ARG A 244 20.04 22.24 3.11
N ASP A 245 21.10 22.77 3.72
CA ASP A 245 22.17 23.48 3.01
C ASP A 245 23.07 22.53 2.20
N ILE A 246 23.29 21.30 2.68
CA ILE A 246 24.00 20.26 1.91
C ILE A 246 23.21 19.84 0.67
N SER A 247 21.87 19.78 0.78
CA SER A 247 20.97 19.44 -0.34
C SER A 247 20.91 20.53 -1.41
N LEU A 248 21.10 21.80 -1.04
CA LEU A 248 21.11 22.92 -1.99
C LEU A 248 22.44 23.04 -2.75
N ARG A 249 23.58 22.72 -2.12
CA ARG A 249 24.91 22.77 -2.77
C ARG A 249 25.11 21.72 -3.86
N HIS A 250 24.41 20.58 -3.78
CA HIS A 250 24.53 19.49 -4.77
C HIS A 250 23.48 19.57 -5.90
N GLY A 251 22.53 20.51 -5.84
CA GLY A 251 21.53 20.75 -6.88
C GLY A 251 21.99 21.66 -8.03
N CYS A 252 23.13 22.35 -7.89
CA CYS A 252 23.59 23.37 -8.85
C CYS A 252 24.83 22.98 -9.68
N MET A 253 25.29 21.73 -9.65
CA MET A 253 26.47 21.28 -10.43
C MET A 253 26.10 20.16 -11.42
N GLY A 254 25.04 20.40 -12.21
CA GLY A 254 24.54 19.45 -13.21
C GLY A 254 24.15 20.08 -14.56
N SER A 255 24.62 21.29 -14.85
CA SER A 255 24.51 21.89 -16.18
C SER A 255 25.80 22.64 -16.50
N LEU A 256 26.75 21.97 -17.18
CA LEU A 256 27.74 22.51 -18.12
C LEU A 256 28.75 21.41 -18.49
N SER A 257 29.00 21.27 -19.81
CA SER A 257 29.92 20.35 -20.52
C SER A 257 29.57 18.85 -20.43
N THR A 258 29.40 18.09 -21.51
CA THR A 258 29.68 18.23 -22.96
C THR A 258 28.72 17.31 -23.70
#